data_AF-A0A480BP84-F1
#
_entry.id   AF-A0A480BP84-F1
#
_cell.length_a   1.000
_cell.length_b   1.000
_cell.length_c   1.000
_cell.angle_alpha   90.00
_cell.angle_beta   90.00
_cell.angle_gamma   90.00
#
_symmetry.space_group_name_H-M   'P 1'
#
loop_
_entity.id
_entity.type
_entity.pdbx_description
1 polymer ?
#
loop_
_entity_poly.entity_id
_entity_poly.type
_entity_poly.pdbx_seq_one_letter_code
_entity_poly.pdbx_strand_id
1 'polypeptide(L)' 'KTGTAQVFSLAQNSEDRGRDAPKHLQDHALFIAFAPVEAPRIAVAVIVENGGSGSATAAPAARQVLDAWFRQQEAP' A
#
# COMPACT_ATOMS: atom_id res chain seq x y z
N LYS A 1 -8.41 -2.37 -1.54
CA LYS A 1 -8.17 -1.74 -2.85
C LYS A 1 -6.74 -1.21 -2.89
N THR A 2 -5.95 -1.61 -3.89
CA THR A 2 -4.61 -1.06 -4.14
C THR A 2 -4.72 0.20 -5.01
N GLY A 3 -3.83 1.16 -4.77
CA GLY A 3 -3.60 2.33 -5.60
C GLY A 3 -2.11 2.69 -5.61
N THR A 4 -1.68 3.47 -6.61
CA THR A 4 -0.35 4.07 -6.68
C THR A 4 -0.55 5.57 -6.87
N ALA A 5 0.09 6.40 -6.05
CA ALA A 5 0.05 7.85 -6.24
C ALA A 5 1.38 8.26 -6.88
N GLN A 6 1.31 8.69 -8.14
CA GLN A 6 2.48 9.14 -8.89
C GLN A 6 2.90 10.53 -8.42
N VAL A 7 4.19 10.68 -8.12
CA VAL A 7 4.75 11.94 -7.56
C VAL A 7 5.23 12.88 -8.68
N PHE A 8 5.29 12.43 -9.94
CA PHE A 8 5.74 13.25 -11.07
C PHE A 8 4.91 13.07 -12.36
N SER A 9 4.64 14.18 -13.06
CA SER A 9 4.15 14.18 -14.44
C SER A 9 5.32 13.92 -15.40
N LEU A 10 5.56 12.66 -15.75
CA LEU A 10 6.50 12.31 -16.83
C LEU A 10 5.85 12.62 -18.18
N ALA A 11 6.53 13.44 -18.98
CA ALA A 11 6.21 13.68 -20.38
C ALA A 11 6.00 12.35 -21.13
N GLN A 12 5.02 12.32 -22.04
CA GLN A 12 4.38 11.13 -22.64
C GLN A 12 5.26 10.18 -23.49
N ASN A 13 6.58 10.08 -23.27
CA ASN A 13 7.48 9.42 -24.21
C ASN A 13 8.61 8.57 -23.58
N SER A 14 8.39 7.96 -22.41
CA SER A 14 9.32 6.94 -21.92
C SER A 14 8.57 5.80 -21.26
N GLU A 15 8.44 4.69 -21.99
CA GLU A 15 7.66 3.51 -21.59
C GLU A 15 8.19 2.75 -20.36
N ASP A 16 9.36 3.04 -19.79
CA ASP A 16 9.96 2.07 -18.85
C ASP A 16 10.91 2.66 -17.78
N ARG A 17 10.47 3.60 -16.93
CA ARG A 17 11.37 4.12 -15.86
C ARG A 17 10.78 4.27 -14.45
N GLY A 18 9.63 3.67 -14.15
CA GLY A 18 9.12 3.68 -12.77
C GLY A 18 9.93 2.81 -11.80
N ARG A 19 10.49 1.68 -12.26
CA ARG A 19 11.22 0.72 -11.41
C ARG A 19 12.67 1.07 -11.13
N ASP A 20 13.35 1.69 -12.10
CA ASP A 20 14.77 2.10 -11.97
C ASP A 20 14.93 3.58 -11.62
N ALA A 21 13.84 4.25 -11.25
CA ALA A 21 13.90 5.60 -10.71
C ALA A 21 14.66 5.61 -9.37
N PRO A 22 15.54 6.62 -9.13
CA PRO A 22 16.08 6.90 -7.81
C PRO A 22 14.99 6.83 -6.75
N LYS A 23 15.28 6.27 -5.56
CA LYS A 23 14.26 6.03 -4.51
C LYS A 23 13.32 7.22 -4.29
N HIS A 24 13.85 8.44 -4.18
CA HIS A 24 13.06 9.66 -3.96
C HIS A 24 12.13 10.07 -5.12
N LEU A 25 12.23 9.41 -6.27
CA LEU A 25 11.40 9.60 -7.46
C LEU A 25 10.45 8.42 -7.70
N GLN A 26 10.48 7.39 -6.86
CA GLN A 26 9.52 6.29 -6.95
C GLN A 26 8.14 6.75 -6.48
N ASP A 27 7.12 6.18 -7.10
CA ASP A 27 5.73 6.43 -6.71
C ASP A 27 5.50 6.06 -5.24
N HIS A 28 4.54 6.73 -4.61
CA HIS A 28 4.10 6.32 -3.28
C HIS A 28 3.19 5.09 -3.40
N ALA A 29 3.44 4.11 -2.54
CA ALA A 29 2.63 2.90 -2.47
C ALA A 29 1.45 3.12 -1.53
N LEU A 30 0.22 2.99 -2.05
CA LEU A 30 -1.00 3.15 -1.24
C LEU A 30 -1.80 1.86 -1.20
N PHE A 31 -2.35 1.57 -0.02
CA PHE A 31 -3.28 0.46 0.15
C PHE A 31 -4.32 0.77 1.22
N ILE A 32 -5.58 0.54 0.89
CA ILE A 32 -6.70 0.63 1.85
C ILE A 32 -7.41 -0.72 1.90
N ALA A 33 -7.67 -1.22 3.10
CA ALA A 33 -8.41 -2.45 3.34
C ALA A 33 -9.36 -2.31 4.54
N PHE A 34 -10.35 -3.18 4.59
CA PHE A 34 -11.20 -3.41 5.75
C PHE A 34 -11.37 -4.92 5.96
N ALA A 35 -11.64 -5.33 7.19
CA ALA A 35 -11.84 -6.74 7.53
C ALA A 35 -12.70 -6.92 8.81
N PRO A 36 -13.38 -8.07 8.98
CA PRO A 36 -13.69 -9.10 7.96
C PRO A 36 -14.54 -8.55 6.80
N VAL A 37 -14.71 -9.32 5.71
CA VAL A 37 -15.47 -8.85 4.53
C VAL A 37 -16.97 -8.82 4.82
N GLU A 38 -17.48 -9.84 5.50
CA GLU A 38 -18.89 -10.07 5.75
C GLU A 38 -19.44 -9.16 6.87
N ALA A 39 -18.60 -8.85 7.85
CA ALA A 39 -18.92 -7.96 8.97
C ALA A 39 -17.71 -7.10 9.32
N PRO A 40 -17.42 -6.02 8.56
CA PRO A 40 -16.24 -5.19 8.76
C PRO A 40 -16.17 -4.59 10.16
N ARG A 41 -15.02 -4.73 10.81
CA ARG A 41 -14.77 -4.22 12.17
C ARG A 41 -13.59 -3.27 12.26
N ILE A 42 -12.70 -3.31 11.27
CA ILE A 42 -11.56 -2.40 11.16
C ILE A 42 -11.36 -2.00 9.71
N ALA A 43 -10.93 -0.75 9.50
CA ALA A 43 -10.41 -0.25 8.23
C ALA A 43 -8.98 0.28 8.45
N VAL A 44 -8.10 0.03 7.49
CA VAL A 44 -6.68 0.39 7.52
C VAL A 44 -6.34 1.09 6.21
N ALA A 45 -5.71 2.25 6.30
CA ALA A 45 -5.10 2.97 5.17
C ALA A 45 -3.59 3.05 5.41
N VAL A 46 -2.81 2.61 4.42
CA VAL A 46 -1.35 2.61 4.46
C VAL A 46 -0.83 3.41 3.28
N ILE A 47 0.09 4.33 3.57
CA ILE A 47 0.95 4.99 2.61
C ILE A 47 2.39 4.63 2.94
N VAL A 48 3.15 4.21 1.93
CA VAL A 48 4.60 4.08 2.01
C VAL A 48 5.20 5.05 1.02
N GLU A 49 5.77 6.12 1.55
CA GLU A 49 6.48 7.13 0.76
C GLU A 49 7.57 6.46 -0.06
N ASN A 50 7.62 6.80 -1.34
CA ASN A 50 8.60 6.27 -2.29
C ASN A 50 8.64 4.72 -2.33
N GLY A 51 7.53 4.07 -1.95
CA GLY A 51 7.43 2.63 -1.80
C GLY A 51 7.15 1.88 -3.09
N GLY A 52 7.03 2.58 -4.22
CA GLY A 52 6.69 2.04 -5.52
C GLY A 52 5.28 1.46 -5.54
N SER A 53 5.17 0.14 -5.72
CA SER A 53 3.88 -0.53 -5.89
C SER A 53 3.12 -0.70 -4.57
N GLY A 54 1.85 -0.26 -4.56
CA GLY A 54 0.89 -0.51 -3.48
C GLY A 54 0.71 -2.00 -3.14
N SER A 55 0.74 -2.89 -4.14
CA SER A 55 0.58 -4.34 -3.92
C SER A 55 1.85 -5.02 -3.39
N ALA A 56 3.03 -4.51 -3.74
CA ALA A 56 4.30 -5.10 -3.31
C ALA A 56 4.72 -4.62 -1.91
N THR A 57 4.33 -3.39 -1.55
CA THR A 57 4.86 -2.72 -0.34
C THR A 57 3.76 -2.40 0.67
N ALA A 58 2.75 -1.61 0.29
CA ALA A 58 1.73 -1.15 1.23
C ALA A 58 0.74 -2.26 1.64
N ALA A 59 0.41 -3.19 0.74
CA ALA A 59 -0.51 -4.29 1.03
C ALA A 59 0.04 -5.30 2.07
N PRO A 60 1.32 -5.77 1.97
CA PRO A 60 1.92 -6.59 3.03
C PRO A 60 1.96 -5.90 4.40
N ALA A 61 2.23 -4.59 4.44
CA ALA A 61 2.20 -3.82 5.69
C ALA A 61 0.78 -3.79 6.29
N ALA A 62 -0.25 -3.52 5.49
CA ALA A 62 -1.63 -3.56 5.94
C ALA A 62 -2.05 -4.95 6.44
N ARG A 63 -1.55 -6.03 5.82
CA ARG A 63 -1.78 -7.41 6.28
C ARG A 63 -1.24 -7.63 7.69
N GLN A 64 -0.01 -7.19 7.97
CA GLN A 64 0.59 -7.31 9.30
C GLN A 64 -0.21 -6.55 10.38
N VAL A 65 -0.71 -5.35 10.06
CA VAL A 65 -1.57 -4.57 10.98
C VAL A 65 -2.86 -5.33 11.28
N LEU A 66 -3.54 -5.83 10.23
CA LEU A 66 -4.77 -6.60 10.41
C LEU A 66 -4.52 -7.87 11.25
N ASP A 67 -3.45 -8.61 10.97
CA ASP A 67 -3.09 -9.82 11.74
C ASP A 67 -2.84 -9.53 13.22
N ALA A 68 -2.12 -8.45 13.52
CA ALA A 68 -1.90 -8.03 14.90
C ALA A 68 -3.22 -7.68 15.61
N TRP A 69 -4.10 -6.95 14.92
CA TRP A 69 -5.40 -6.54 15.47
C TRP A 69 -6.34 -7.72 15.75
N PHE A 70 -6.41 -8.70 14.85
CA PHE A 70 -7.22 -9.90 15.08
C PHE A 70 -6.64 -10.78 16.18
N ARG A 71 -5.31 -10.98 16.21
CA ARG A 71 -4.66 -11.78 17.25
C ARG A 71 -4.90 -11.23 18.66
N GLN A 72 -4.90 -9.91 18.84
CA GLN A 72 -5.19 -9.29 20.14
C GLN A 72 -6.61 -9.57 20.64
N GLN A 73 -7.56 -9.84 19.75
CA GLN A 73 -8.96 -10.08 20.12
C GLN A 73 -9.25 -11.56 20.36
N GLU A 74 -8.32 -12.44 19.99
CA GLU A 74 -8.34 -13.87 20.30
C GLU A 74 -7.56 -14.18 21.58
N ALA A 75 -6.91 -13.18 22.19
CA ALA A 75 -6.24 -13.33 23.47
C ALA A 75 -7.28 -13.56 24.59
N PRO A 76 -7.07 -14.56 25.47
CA PRO A 76 -8.02 -14.93 26.53
C PRO A 76 -8.19 -13.87 27.61
#